data_AF-A0A962BWL1-F1
#
_entry.id   AF-A0A962BWL1-F1
#
_cell.length_a   1.000
_cell.length_b   1.000
_cell.length_c   1.000
_cell.angle_alpha   90.00
_cell.angle_beta   90.00
_cell.angle_gamma   90.00
#
_symmetry.space_group_name_H-M   'P 1'
#
loop_
_entity.id
_entity.type
_entity.pdbx_description
1 polymer ?
#
loop_
_entity_poly.entity_id
_entity_poly.type
_entity_poly.pdbx_seq_one_letter_code
_entity_poly.pdbx_strand_id
1 'polypeptide(L)'
;MTHHEIHRSHRVGWLRASVLGANDGIVSTASLIIGVAAAGTSQEGFLLAGLAGLVAGAMSMAAGEYVSVSSQADTEKADLELERLSLEQNPEYEVQELADIYVQRGLDAELAKQVARQLMAHDALGAHARDEIGITDMATAQPIQAAISSAVTFTVGALLPLLAAWLLPTGYVLAGVSLLSLVFLAVLGGIAARAGGAPVVRA
;
A
#
# COMPACT_ATOMS: atom_id res chain seq x y z
N MET A 1 -27.85 20.27 -3.60
CA MET A 1 -27.75 19.00 -2.84
C MET A 1 -26.65 18.19 -3.50
N THR A 2 -25.48 18.11 -2.87
CA THR A 2 -24.33 17.33 -3.38
C THR A 2 -24.57 15.85 -3.07
N HIS A 3 -24.86 15.06 -4.09
CA HIS A 3 -24.98 13.62 -3.98
C HIS A 3 -23.56 13.05 -3.77
N HIS A 4 -23.23 12.62 -2.55
CA HIS A 4 -21.95 11.95 -2.29
C HIS A 4 -22.09 10.49 -2.67
N GLU A 5 -21.50 10.11 -3.81
CA GLU A 5 -21.31 8.70 -4.13
C GLU A 5 -20.19 8.12 -3.26
N ILE A 6 -20.41 6.92 -2.71
CA ILE A 6 -19.42 6.23 -1.87
C ILE A 6 -18.40 5.58 -2.78
N HIS A 7 -17.33 6.30 -3.12
CA HIS A 7 -16.20 5.74 -3.85
C HIS A 7 -15.26 4.98 -2.91
N ARG A 8 -14.90 3.73 -3.28
CA ARG A 8 -13.97 2.89 -2.51
C ARG A 8 -12.51 3.03 -2.95
N SER A 9 -12.24 3.84 -3.97
CA SER A 9 -10.90 4.08 -4.53
C SER A 9 -9.88 4.54 -3.47
N HIS A 10 -10.31 5.35 -2.51
CA HIS A 10 -9.51 5.78 -1.36
C HIS A 10 -8.94 4.62 -0.52
N ARG A 11 -9.57 3.45 -0.59
CA ARG A 11 -9.21 2.27 0.21
C ARG A 11 -8.12 1.44 -0.46
N VAL A 12 -7.85 1.65 -1.74
CA VAL A 12 -6.98 0.80 -2.57
C VAL A 12 -5.55 0.77 -2.03
N GLY A 13 -5.00 1.91 -1.61
CA GLY A 13 -3.62 2.01 -1.10
C GLY A 13 -3.40 1.18 0.17
N TRP A 14 -4.16 1.47 1.24
CA TRP A 14 -4.05 0.73 2.51
C TRP A 14 -4.47 -0.73 2.36
N LEU A 15 -5.51 -1.03 1.58
CA LEU A 15 -5.98 -2.40 1.37
C LEU A 15 -4.91 -3.23 0.66
N ARG A 16 -4.23 -2.68 -0.35
CA ARG A 16 -3.12 -3.34 -1.04
C ARG A 16 -1.98 -3.65 -0.06
N ALA A 17 -1.54 -2.66 0.72
CA ALA A 17 -0.45 -2.83 1.68
C ALA A 17 -0.80 -3.86 2.77
N SER A 18 -2.02 -3.80 3.31
CA SER A 18 -2.47 -4.70 4.37
C SER A 18 -2.63 -6.14 3.90
N VAL A 19 -3.15 -6.34 2.69
CA VAL A 19 -3.29 -7.68 2.09
C VAL A 19 -1.92 -8.25 1.74
N LEU A 20 -1.01 -7.43 1.20
CA LEU A 20 0.36 -7.84 0.91
C LEU A 20 1.08 -8.30 2.18
N GLY A 21 1.03 -7.50 3.25
CA GLY A 21 1.64 -7.84 4.54
C GLY A 21 1.09 -9.14 5.12
N ALA A 22 -0.24 -9.29 5.22
CA ALA A 22 -0.86 -10.50 5.74
C ALA A 22 -0.58 -11.75 4.88
N ASN A 23 -0.60 -11.61 3.55
CA ASN A 23 -0.28 -12.69 2.63
C ASN A 23 1.17 -13.16 2.81
N ASP A 24 2.11 -12.21 2.85
CA ASP A 24 3.52 -12.52 3.01
C ASP A 24 3.80 -13.14 4.39
N GLY A 25 3.14 -12.66 5.45
CA GLY A 25 3.22 -13.25 6.79
C GLY A 25 2.77 -14.72 6.81
N ILE A 26 1.63 -15.04 6.17
CA ILE A 26 1.12 -16.42 6.05
C ILE A 26 2.13 -17.28 5.28
N VAL A 27 2.52 -16.87 4.07
CA VAL A 27 3.32 -17.68 3.16
C VAL A 27 4.74 -17.90 3.69
N SER A 28 5.42 -16.83 4.11
CA SER A 28 6.81 -16.91 4.59
C SER A 28 6.92 -17.75 5.86
N THR A 29 6.04 -17.52 6.84
CA THR A 29 6.07 -18.25 8.12
C THR A 29 5.68 -19.71 7.94
N ALA A 30 4.64 -19.99 7.14
CA ALA A 30 4.27 -21.37 6.82
C ALA A 30 5.42 -22.11 6.12
N SER A 31 6.03 -21.49 5.10
CA SER A 31 7.13 -22.09 4.35
C SER A 31 8.34 -22.38 5.24
N LEU A 32 8.66 -21.47 6.17
CA LEU A 32 9.75 -21.67 7.13
C LEU A 32 9.45 -22.83 8.09
N ILE A 33 8.25 -22.87 8.68
CA ILE A 33 7.83 -23.95 9.58
C ILE A 33 7.87 -25.30 8.84
N ILE A 34 7.29 -25.37 7.63
CA ILE A 34 7.24 -26.57 6.80
C ILE A 34 8.66 -27.04 6.47
N GLY A 35 9.53 -26.13 6.02
CA GLY A 35 10.92 -26.45 5.67
C GLY A 35 11.73 -26.99 6.84
N VAL A 36 11.60 -26.35 8.02
CA VAL A 36 12.30 -26.77 9.23
C VAL A 36 11.73 -28.10 9.76
N ALA A 37 10.41 -28.26 9.78
CA ALA A 37 9.76 -29.52 10.16
C ALA A 37 10.14 -30.68 9.22
N ALA A 38 10.24 -30.44 7.91
CA ALA A 38 10.67 -31.43 6.93
C ALA A 38 12.12 -31.89 7.13
N ALA A 39 12.97 -31.06 7.74
CA ALA A 39 14.33 -31.42 8.13
C ALA A 39 14.39 -32.33 9.38
N GLY A 40 13.25 -32.73 9.95
CA GLY A 40 13.18 -33.66 11.07
C GLY A 40 13.40 -33.01 12.45
N THR A 41 13.27 -31.69 12.56
CA THR A 41 13.39 -30.99 13.85
C THR A 41 12.23 -31.27 14.78
N SER A 42 12.44 -31.11 16.09
CA SER A 42 11.37 -31.14 17.08
C SER A 42 10.35 -30.02 16.89
N GLN A 43 9.20 -30.13 17.57
CA GLN A 43 8.16 -29.11 17.57
C GLN A 43 8.66 -27.76 18.09
N GLU A 44 9.47 -27.77 19.15
CA GLU A 44 10.12 -26.57 19.65
C GLU A 44 11.02 -25.91 18.60
N GLY A 45 11.73 -26.71 17.80
CA GLY A 45 12.64 -26.23 16.77
C GLY A 45 11.94 -25.45 15.66
N PHE A 46 10.89 -26.03 15.05
CA PHE A 46 10.16 -25.32 13.99
C PHE A 46 9.30 -24.16 14.52
N LEU A 47 8.82 -24.21 15.77
CA LEU A 47 8.11 -23.08 16.39
C LEU A 47 9.05 -21.91 16.67
N LEU A 48 10.25 -22.19 17.17
CA LEU A 48 11.28 -21.17 17.37
C LEU A 48 11.68 -20.52 16.04
N ALA A 49 11.87 -21.34 14.99
CA ALA A 49 12.15 -20.84 13.66
C ALA A 49 11.00 -19.96 13.12
N GLY A 50 9.75 -20.42 13.27
CA GLY A 50 8.56 -19.64 12.89
C GLY A 50 8.49 -18.29 13.62
N LEU A 51 8.75 -18.26 14.92
CA LEU A 51 8.75 -17.03 15.71
C LEU A 51 9.89 -16.08 15.29
N ALA A 52 11.08 -16.61 15.06
CA ALA A 52 12.21 -15.83 14.56
C ALA A 52 11.89 -15.23 13.17
N GLY A 53 11.29 -16.03 12.28
CA GLY A 53 10.81 -15.60 10.98
C GLY A 53 9.74 -14.52 11.07
N LEU A 54 8.81 -14.64 12.01
CA LEU A 54 7.78 -13.63 12.28
C LEU A 54 8.43 -12.29 12.65
N VAL A 55 9.34 -12.28 13.62
CA VAL A 55 9.99 -11.04 14.08
C VAL A 55 10.84 -10.42 12.97
N ALA A 56 11.66 -11.24 12.30
CA ALA A 56 12.52 -10.78 11.22
C ALA A 56 11.70 -10.24 10.04
N GLY A 57 10.64 -10.94 9.64
CA GLY A 57 9.77 -10.53 8.55
C GLY A 57 8.98 -9.26 8.88
N ALA A 58 8.43 -9.14 10.09
CA ALA A 58 7.73 -7.93 10.53
C ALA A 58 8.65 -6.70 10.53
N MET A 59 9.88 -6.85 11.02
CA MET A 59 10.89 -5.78 10.99
C MET A 59 11.27 -5.41 9.55
N SER A 60 11.50 -6.41 8.69
CA SER A 60 11.85 -6.17 7.29
C SER A 60 10.72 -5.47 6.53
N MET A 61 9.47 -5.84 6.80
CA MET A 61 8.30 -5.19 6.21
C MET A 61 8.15 -3.75 6.68
N ALA A 62 8.29 -3.49 7.98
CA ALA A 62 8.26 -2.12 8.52
C ALA A 62 9.35 -1.25 7.88
N ALA A 63 10.59 -1.75 7.87
CA ALA A 63 11.73 -1.01 7.32
C ALA A 63 11.56 -0.76 5.82
N GLY A 64 11.18 -1.78 5.05
CA GLY A 64 10.96 -1.68 3.61
C GLY A 64 9.86 -0.68 3.25
N GLU A 65 8.72 -0.75 3.93
CA GLU A 65 7.60 0.17 3.67
C GLU A 65 7.92 1.60 4.12
N TYR A 66 8.60 1.77 5.26
CA TYR A 66 9.07 3.09 5.71
C TYR A 66 9.99 3.73 4.68
N VAL A 67 11.02 3.00 4.23
CA VAL A 67 11.99 3.52 3.25
C VAL A 67 11.31 3.84 1.93
N SER A 68 10.42 2.96 1.46
CA SER A 68 9.67 3.17 0.21
C SER A 68 8.83 4.44 0.27
N VAL A 69 7.99 4.59 1.30
CA VAL A 69 7.08 5.73 1.41
C VAL A 69 7.81 7.01 1.81
N SER A 70 8.91 6.93 2.57
CA SER A 70 9.78 8.07 2.85
C SER A 70 10.45 8.59 1.58
N SER A 71 10.96 7.71 0.73
CA SER A 71 11.55 8.09 -0.56
C SER A 71 10.52 8.75 -1.48
N GLN A 72 9.27 8.28 -1.46
CA GLN A 72 8.17 8.94 -2.16
C GLN A 72 7.94 10.36 -1.61
N ALA A 73 7.83 10.51 -0.28
CA ALA A 73 7.63 11.80 0.37
C ALA A 73 8.76 12.80 0.05
N ASP A 74 10.02 12.33 0.04
CA ASP A 74 11.17 13.16 -0.30
C ASP A 74 11.14 13.61 -1.77
N THR A 75 10.69 12.75 -2.68
CA THR A 75 10.52 13.07 -4.11
C THR A 75 9.41 14.10 -4.30
N GLU A 76 8.23 13.86 -3.71
CA GLU A 76 7.09 14.79 -3.75
C GLU A 76 7.48 16.18 -3.21
N LYS A 77 8.25 16.22 -2.12
CA LYS A 77 8.73 17.48 -1.54
C LYS A 77 9.73 18.19 -2.45
N ALA A 78 10.60 17.45 -3.13
CA ALA A 78 11.55 18.03 -4.07
C ALA A 78 10.84 18.64 -5.28
N ASP A 79 9.85 17.93 -5.84
CA ASP A 79 9.05 18.43 -6.97
C ASP A 79 8.24 19.67 -6.58
N LEU A 80 7.64 19.69 -5.38
CA LEU A 80 6.94 20.87 -4.88
C LEU A 80 7.87 22.08 -4.69
N GLU A 81 9.12 21.88 -4.27
CA GLU A 81 10.05 23.00 -4.14
C GLU A 81 10.51 23.51 -5.51
N LEU A 82 10.71 22.63 -6.49
CA LEU A 82 10.99 23.02 -7.87
C LEU A 82 9.84 23.87 -8.43
N GLU A 83 8.60 23.40 -8.26
CA GLU A 83 7.41 24.11 -8.71
C GLU A 83 7.25 25.48 -8.02
N ARG A 84 7.50 25.53 -6.71
CA ARG A 84 7.51 26.78 -5.95
C ARG A 84 8.49 27.80 -6.53
N LEU A 85 9.68 27.34 -6.96
CA LEU A 85 10.68 28.19 -7.59
C LEU A 85 10.26 28.64 -9.00
N SER A 86 9.64 27.75 -9.79
CA SER A 86 9.12 28.06 -11.13
C SER A 86 8.03 29.14 -11.07
N LEU A 87 7.09 28.99 -10.14
CA LEU A 87 6.02 29.97 -9.85
C LEU A 87 6.56 31.35 -9.46
N GLU A 88 7.65 31.41 -8.70
CA GLU A 88 8.32 32.66 -8.32
C GLU A 88 9.07 33.31 -9.50
N GLN A 89 9.70 32.50 -10.35
CA GLN A 89 10.58 32.98 -11.41
C GLN A 89 9.81 33.36 -12.68
N ASN A 90 8.81 32.57 -13.09
CA ASN A 90 8.13 32.71 -14.37
C ASN A 90 6.60 32.53 -14.27
N PRO A 91 5.88 33.34 -13.47
CA PRO A 91 4.45 33.12 -13.20
C PRO A 91 3.55 33.12 -14.44
N GLU A 92 3.88 33.91 -15.48
CA GLU A 92 3.10 33.93 -16.73
C GLU A 92 3.36 32.69 -17.61
N TYR A 93 4.54 32.06 -17.47
CA TYR A 93 4.82 30.78 -18.12
C TYR A 93 4.02 29.67 -17.45
N GLU A 94 4.00 29.63 -16.10
CA GLU A 94 3.21 28.65 -15.34
C GLU A 94 1.71 28.72 -15.65
N VAL A 95 1.16 29.93 -15.83
CA VAL A 95 -0.23 30.09 -16.31
C VAL A 95 -0.45 29.43 -17.66
N GLN A 96 0.53 29.53 -18.57
CA GLN A 96 0.43 28.94 -19.90
C GLN A 96 0.57 27.41 -19.84
N GLU A 97 1.50 26.90 -19.02
CA GLU A 97 1.70 25.46 -18.81
C GLU A 97 0.43 24.80 -18.25
N LEU A 98 -0.15 25.36 -17.19
CA LEU A 98 -1.40 24.84 -16.63
C LEU A 98 -2.55 24.94 -17.64
N ALA A 99 -2.64 26.03 -18.41
CA ALA A 99 -3.63 26.16 -19.47
C ALA A 99 -3.47 25.08 -20.55
N ASP A 100 -2.25 24.76 -20.96
CA ASP A 100 -1.96 23.74 -21.96
C ASP A 100 -2.37 22.34 -21.47
N ILE A 101 -2.19 22.03 -20.18
CA ILE A 101 -2.70 20.79 -19.55
C ILE A 101 -4.22 20.72 -19.70
N TYR A 102 -4.92 21.83 -19.44
CA TYR A 102 -6.38 21.90 -19.55
C TYR A 102 -6.89 21.84 -21.00
N VAL A 103 -6.14 22.37 -21.96
CA VAL A 103 -6.41 22.18 -23.40
C VAL A 103 -6.28 20.70 -23.79
N GLN A 104 -5.23 20.01 -23.33
CA GLN A 104 -5.05 18.58 -23.59
C GLN A 104 -6.18 17.73 -22.98
N ARG A 105 -6.77 18.19 -21.87
CA ARG A 105 -7.95 17.59 -21.24
C ARG A 105 -9.28 17.93 -21.94
N GLY A 106 -9.26 18.81 -22.95
CA GLY A 106 -10.38 19.06 -23.85
C GLY A 106 -11.04 20.44 -23.75
N LEU A 107 -10.45 21.39 -23.00
CA LEU A 107 -10.94 22.77 -22.98
C LEU A 107 -10.46 23.55 -24.22
N ASP A 108 -11.23 24.54 -24.65
CA ASP A 108 -10.73 25.52 -25.60
C ASP A 108 -9.66 26.42 -24.96
N ALA A 109 -8.78 27.00 -25.77
CA ALA A 109 -7.62 27.74 -25.29
C ALA A 109 -7.98 28.98 -24.46
N GLU A 110 -9.07 29.68 -24.81
CA GLU A 110 -9.51 30.86 -24.06
C GLU A 110 -10.01 30.45 -22.67
N LEU A 111 -10.87 29.42 -22.60
CA LEU A 111 -11.40 28.92 -21.34
C LEU A 111 -10.29 28.31 -20.48
N ALA A 112 -9.38 27.51 -21.05
CA ALA A 112 -8.28 26.90 -20.32
C ALA A 112 -7.39 27.96 -19.64
N LYS A 113 -7.10 29.06 -20.32
CA LYS A 113 -6.34 30.19 -19.75
C LYS A 113 -7.10 30.88 -18.62
N GLN A 114 -8.41 31.02 -18.74
CA GLN A 114 -9.24 31.56 -17.65
C GLN A 114 -9.27 30.63 -16.44
N VAL A 115 -9.37 29.31 -16.65
CA VAL A 115 -9.30 28.30 -15.59
C VAL A 115 -7.96 28.35 -14.88
N ALA A 116 -6.85 28.29 -15.62
CA ALA A 116 -5.50 28.34 -15.05
C ALA A 116 -5.30 29.58 -14.16
N ARG A 117 -5.66 30.78 -14.64
CA ARG A 117 -5.54 32.01 -13.84
C ARG A 117 -6.39 31.99 -12.58
N GLN A 118 -7.62 31.48 -12.64
CA GLN A 118 -8.50 31.44 -11.47
C GLN A 118 -8.02 30.41 -10.43
N LEU A 119 -7.55 29.24 -10.88
CA LEU A 119 -6.99 28.22 -10.00
C LEU A 119 -5.70 28.72 -9.34
N MET A 120 -4.78 29.30 -10.12
CA MET A 120 -3.53 29.86 -9.59
C MET A 120 -3.74 31.04 -8.65
N ALA A 121 -4.78 31.86 -8.87
CA ALA A 121 -5.13 32.95 -7.96
C ALA A 121 -5.64 32.44 -6.60
N HIS A 122 -6.23 31.24 -6.55
CA HIS A 122 -6.65 30.60 -5.31
C HIS A 122 -5.50 29.86 -4.63
N ASP A 123 -4.81 28.99 -5.36
CA ASP A 123 -3.68 28.18 -4.89
C ASP A 123 -2.86 27.68 -6.09
N ALA A 124 -1.83 28.43 -6.48
CA ALA A 124 -0.98 28.07 -7.62
C ALA A 124 -0.21 26.78 -7.41
N LEU A 125 0.45 26.64 -6.26
CA LEU A 125 1.22 25.44 -5.95
C LEU A 125 0.30 24.21 -5.87
N GLY A 126 -0.86 24.32 -5.23
CA GLY A 126 -1.84 23.23 -5.17
C GLY A 126 -2.43 22.87 -6.54
N ALA A 127 -2.66 23.86 -7.41
CA ALA A 127 -3.15 23.62 -8.77
C ALA A 127 -2.13 22.83 -9.60
N HIS A 128 -0.86 23.26 -9.64
CA HIS A 128 0.20 22.54 -10.34
C HIS A 128 0.51 21.19 -9.69
N ALA A 129 0.61 21.13 -8.36
CA ALA A 129 0.79 19.88 -7.63
C ALA A 129 -0.26 18.83 -8.03
N ARG A 130 -1.52 19.23 -8.16
CA ARG A 130 -2.62 18.33 -8.53
C ARG A 130 -2.66 18.01 -10.02
N ASP A 131 -2.59 19.03 -10.87
CA ASP A 131 -2.94 18.90 -12.29
C ASP A 131 -1.74 18.59 -13.19
N GLU A 132 -0.53 18.96 -12.75
CA GLU A 132 0.72 18.69 -13.45
C GLU A 132 1.48 17.52 -12.81
N ILE A 133 1.76 17.60 -11.51
CA ILE A 133 2.61 16.61 -10.80
C ILE A 133 1.81 15.36 -10.39
N GLY A 134 0.50 15.51 -10.14
CA GLY A 134 -0.39 14.43 -9.72
C GLY A 134 -0.39 14.16 -8.21
N ILE A 135 0.17 15.05 -7.40
CA ILE A 135 0.13 15.02 -5.93
C ILE A 135 -1.27 15.44 -5.47
N THR A 136 -1.94 14.59 -4.70
CA THR A 136 -3.29 14.86 -4.18
C THR A 136 -3.40 14.53 -2.70
N ASP A 137 -4.31 15.19 -1.97
CA ASP A 137 -4.51 15.00 -0.53
C ASP A 137 -4.80 13.54 -0.13
N MET A 138 -5.39 12.77 -1.05
CA MET A 138 -5.75 11.36 -0.83
C MET A 138 -4.56 10.40 -0.94
N ALA A 139 -3.42 10.89 -1.42
CA ALA A 139 -2.22 10.10 -1.70
C ALA A 139 -0.99 10.58 -0.91
N THR A 140 -1.19 11.41 0.12
CA THR A 140 -0.08 11.91 0.95
C THR A 140 0.73 10.76 1.53
N ALA A 141 2.04 10.78 1.27
CA ALA A 141 2.96 9.77 1.78
C ALA A 141 3.02 9.81 3.33
N GLN A 142 2.65 8.70 3.98
CA GLN A 142 2.64 8.55 5.44
C GLN A 142 3.54 7.39 5.87
N PRO A 143 4.88 7.59 5.95
CA PRO A 143 5.84 6.50 6.10
C PRO A 143 5.65 5.67 7.38
N ILE A 144 5.43 6.33 8.52
CA ILE A 144 5.26 5.65 9.81
C ILE A 144 3.99 4.80 9.82
N GLN A 145 2.88 5.35 9.30
CA GLN A 145 1.63 4.63 9.24
C GLN A 145 1.72 3.41 8.32
N ALA A 146 2.37 3.56 7.16
CA ALA A 146 2.58 2.46 6.22
C ALA A 146 3.46 1.35 6.83
N ALA A 147 4.55 1.72 7.52
CA ALA A 147 5.43 0.78 8.21
C ALA A 147 4.72 -0.01 9.31
N ILE A 148 3.98 0.68 10.19
CA ILE A 148 3.23 0.02 11.28
C ILE A 148 2.13 -0.87 10.72
N SER A 149 1.37 -0.39 9.74
CA SER A 149 0.30 -1.17 9.10
C SER A 149 0.84 -2.46 8.47
N SER A 150 1.99 -2.38 7.78
CA SER A 150 2.64 -3.53 7.16
C SER A 150 3.16 -4.53 8.21
N ALA A 151 3.84 -4.06 9.27
CA ALA A 151 4.30 -4.95 10.33
C ALA A 151 3.16 -5.64 11.09
N VAL A 152 2.07 -4.91 11.39
CA VAL A 152 0.90 -5.49 12.08
C VAL A 152 0.22 -6.53 11.20
N THR A 153 -0.03 -6.22 9.94
CA THR A 153 -0.72 -7.14 9.02
C THR A 153 0.13 -8.38 8.74
N PHE A 154 1.45 -8.21 8.58
CA PHE A 154 2.40 -9.32 8.53
C PHE A 154 2.35 -10.18 9.78
N THR A 155 2.41 -9.57 10.97
CA THR A 155 2.37 -10.29 12.26
C THR A 155 1.08 -11.10 12.39
N VAL A 156 -0.08 -10.50 12.07
CA VAL A 156 -1.36 -11.20 12.09
C VAL A 156 -1.37 -12.37 11.11
N GLY A 157 -0.86 -12.18 9.89
CA GLY A 157 -0.72 -13.25 8.91
C GLY A 157 0.19 -14.38 9.38
N ALA A 158 1.34 -14.05 9.96
CA ALA A 158 2.35 -14.99 10.45
C ALA A 158 1.90 -15.78 11.68
N LEU A 159 1.06 -15.20 12.55
CA LEU A 159 0.50 -15.90 13.71
C LEU A 159 -0.39 -17.07 13.31
N LEU A 160 -1.07 -17.01 12.17
CA LEU A 160 -1.98 -18.07 11.72
C LEU A 160 -1.28 -19.43 11.50
N PRO A 161 -0.22 -19.54 10.66
CA PRO A 161 0.52 -20.79 10.51
C PRO A 161 1.28 -21.18 11.77
N LEU A 162 1.75 -20.23 12.58
CA LEU A 162 2.38 -20.49 13.88
C LEU A 162 1.41 -21.18 14.85
N LEU A 163 0.18 -20.67 14.97
CA LEU A 163 -0.87 -21.28 15.78
C LEU A 163 -1.27 -22.65 15.24
N ALA A 164 -1.38 -22.81 13.92
CA ALA A 164 -1.62 -24.11 13.31
C ALA A 164 -0.54 -25.13 13.68
N ALA A 165 0.74 -24.75 13.58
CA ALA A 165 1.87 -25.61 13.92
C ALA A 165 1.95 -25.94 15.43
N TRP A 166 1.49 -25.04 16.28
CA TRP A 166 1.44 -25.26 17.73
C TRP A 166 0.32 -26.24 18.13
N LEU A 167 -0.83 -26.16 17.49
CA LEU A 167 -2.00 -26.99 17.79
C LEU A 167 -1.95 -28.39 17.16
N LEU A 168 -1.27 -28.53 16.01
CA LEU A 168 -1.19 -29.80 15.30
C LEU A 168 -0.16 -30.76 15.95
N PRO A 169 -0.46 -32.07 16.01
CA PRO A 169 0.57 -33.06 16.35
C PRO A 169 1.68 -33.07 15.30
N THR A 170 2.93 -33.28 15.72
CA THR A 170 4.14 -33.19 14.87
C THR A 170 4.02 -33.93 13.53
N GLY A 171 3.43 -35.12 13.52
CA GLY A 171 3.25 -35.93 12.31
C GLY A 171 2.31 -35.32 11.26
N TYR A 172 1.47 -34.36 11.63
CA TYR A 172 0.52 -33.69 10.75
C TYR A 172 0.92 -32.25 10.40
N VAL A 173 1.98 -31.70 10.99
CA VAL A 173 2.38 -30.29 10.80
C VAL A 173 2.60 -29.97 9.33
N LEU A 174 3.31 -30.83 8.60
CA LEU A 174 3.63 -30.60 7.18
C LEU A 174 2.36 -30.42 6.33
N ALA A 175 1.43 -31.37 6.42
CA ALA A 175 0.18 -31.35 5.66
C ALA A 175 -0.81 -30.31 6.19
N GLY A 176 -0.95 -30.23 7.52
CA GLY A 176 -1.93 -29.38 8.19
C GLY A 176 -1.60 -27.89 8.10
N VAL A 177 -0.33 -27.49 8.30
CA VAL A 177 0.08 -26.09 8.11
C VAL A 177 -0.07 -25.69 6.64
N SER A 178 0.27 -26.56 5.70
CA SER A 178 0.07 -26.30 4.26
C SER A 178 -1.40 -26.06 3.93
N LEU A 179 -2.27 -26.98 4.33
CA LEU A 179 -3.70 -26.90 4.05
C LEU A 179 -4.35 -25.68 4.71
N LEU A 180 -4.05 -25.45 6.00
CA LEU A 180 -4.59 -24.31 6.73
C LEU A 180 -4.10 -22.98 6.17
N SER A 181 -2.83 -22.89 5.74
CA SER A 181 -2.31 -21.68 5.10
C SER A 181 -3.04 -21.37 3.80
N LEU A 182 -3.34 -22.37 2.97
CA LEU A 182 -4.16 -22.17 1.76
C LEU A 182 -5.57 -21.67 2.10
N VAL A 183 -6.19 -22.21 3.16
CA VAL A 183 -7.49 -21.75 3.64
C VAL A 183 -7.41 -20.30 4.13
N PHE A 184 -6.38 -19.94 4.90
CA PHE A 184 -6.17 -18.57 5.38
C PHE A 184 -5.99 -17.59 4.21
N LEU A 185 -5.23 -17.98 3.19
CA LEU A 185 -5.06 -17.19 1.97
C LEU A 185 -6.37 -17.01 1.20
N ALA A 186 -7.17 -18.07 1.07
CA ALA A 186 -8.49 -17.99 0.42
C ALA A 186 -9.44 -17.05 1.18
N VAL A 187 -9.46 -17.14 2.52
CA VAL A 187 -10.27 -16.25 3.38
C VAL A 187 -9.79 -14.81 3.28
N LEU A 188 -8.48 -14.57 3.37
CA LEU A 188 -7.89 -13.24 3.23
C LEU A 188 -8.22 -12.63 1.86
N GLY A 189 -8.08 -13.41 0.78
CA GLY A 189 -8.44 -13.00 -0.57
C GLY A 189 -9.93 -12.64 -0.70
N GLY A 190 -10.83 -13.42 -0.09
CA GLY A 190 -12.26 -13.13 -0.08
C GLY A 190 -12.62 -11.86 0.70
N ILE A 191 -11.98 -11.63 1.85
CA ILE A 191 -12.13 -10.40 2.63
C ILE A 191 -11.63 -9.20 1.83
N ALA A 192 -10.45 -9.32 1.21
CA ALA A 192 -9.85 -8.28 0.37
C ALA A 192 -10.74 -7.93 -0.82
N ALA A 193 -11.27 -8.93 -1.53
CA ALA A 193 -12.19 -8.73 -2.65
C ALA A 193 -13.45 -7.97 -2.21
N ARG A 194 -14.08 -8.40 -1.11
CA ARG A 194 -15.26 -7.74 -0.57
C ARG A 194 -14.99 -6.29 -0.13
N ALA A 195 -13.85 -6.04 0.50
CA ALA A 195 -13.42 -4.71 0.93
C ALA A 195 -13.15 -3.79 -0.28
N GLY A 196 -12.50 -4.32 -1.32
CA GLY A 196 -12.23 -3.63 -2.58
C GLY A 196 -13.46 -3.45 -3.48
N GLY A 197 -14.56 -4.14 -3.21
CA GLY A 197 -15.76 -4.12 -4.07
C GLY A 197 -15.66 -5.03 -5.30
N ALA A 198 -14.72 -5.97 -5.32
CA ALA A 198 -14.56 -6.98 -6.35
C ALA A 198 -15.36 -8.26 -6.02
N PRO A 199 -15.75 -9.06 -7.02
CA PRO A 199 -16.36 -10.37 -6.78
C PRO A 199 -15.37 -11.31 -6.06
N VAL A 200 -15.88 -12.04 -5.05
CA VAL A 200 -15.08 -12.95 -4.21
C VAL A 200 -14.61 -14.19 -4.97
N VAL A 201 -15.43 -14.66 -5.92
CA VAL A 201 -15.09 -15.71 -6.86
C VAL A 201 -14.77 -15.02 -8.18
N ARG A 202 -13.54 -15.16 -8.69
CA ARG A 202 -13.22 -14.72 -10.05
C ARG A 202 -14.10 -15.50 -11.02
N ALA A 203 -14.70 -14.78 -11.98
CA ALA A 203 -15.35 -15.40 -13.14
C ALA A 203 -14.31 -16.14 -14.01
#